data_AF-A0A1V5U5S2-F1
#
_entry.id   AF-A0A1V5U5S2-F1
#
_cell.length_a   1.000
_cell.length_b   1.000
_cell.length_c   1.000
_cell.angle_alpha   90.00
_cell.angle_beta   90.00
_cell.angle_gamma   90.00
#
_symmetry.space_group_name_H-M   'P 1'
#
loop_
_entity.id
_entity.type
_entity.pdbx_description
1 polymer ?
#
loop_
_entity_poly.entity_id
_entity_poly.type
_entity_poly.pdbx_seq_one_letter_code
_entity_poly.pdbx_strand_id
1 'polypeptide(L)'
;MKKILSSLILTLVMSLVLLSPALADQSLTLKNGFNFISFNQSLSLTAAQFKQLNASIEDVYLYSPASGSFLSAGEGTLSNLSAGKGYIVKSSSASNITVTVPGSALGQIGNITLKAGFNLAGFSKMPETVKFSELMARYSKISGMYKWSPAAGTFLQVVRNPSTGVIEQLEGYDPVMAAAESYFINMSEEQPLNYDGSSIIVGTAPQAQKII
;
A
#
# COMPACT_ATOMS: atom_id res chain seq x y z
N MET A 1 13.92 -48.28 29.48
CA MET A 1 12.69 -47.59 29.01
C MET A 1 12.62 -46.12 29.46
N LYS A 2 12.73 -45.78 30.76
CA LYS A 2 12.68 -44.37 31.24
C LYS A 2 13.69 -43.41 30.59
N LYS A 3 14.94 -43.84 30.33
CA LYS A 3 15.98 -43.01 29.69
C LYS A 3 15.72 -42.73 28.20
N ILE A 4 15.09 -43.67 27.50
CA ILE A 4 14.71 -43.54 26.07
C ILE A 4 13.50 -42.62 25.95
N LEU A 5 12.54 -42.73 26.87
CA LEU A 5 11.36 -41.87 26.92
C LEU A 5 11.73 -40.40 27.23
N SER A 6 12.69 -40.18 28.14
CA SER A 6 13.18 -38.84 28.48
C SER A 6 13.97 -38.18 27.33
N SER A 7 14.73 -38.97 26.56
CA SER A 7 15.43 -38.49 25.36
C SER A 7 14.44 -38.10 24.26
N LEU A 8 13.40 -38.90 24.04
CA LEU A 8 12.39 -38.64 23.01
C LEU A 8 11.57 -37.37 23.32
N ILE A 9 11.25 -37.14 24.60
CA ILE A 9 10.58 -35.92 25.06
C ILE A 9 11.49 -34.71 24.87
N LEU A 10 12.80 -34.82 25.15
CA LEU A 10 13.74 -33.71 24.96
C LEU A 10 13.90 -33.35 23.48
N THR A 11 13.94 -34.34 22.58
CA THR A 11 14.00 -34.09 21.12
C THR A 11 12.70 -33.51 20.58
N LEU A 12 11.53 -33.93 21.10
CA LEU A 12 10.22 -33.39 20.73
C LEU A 12 10.02 -31.95 21.25
N VAL A 13 10.52 -31.62 22.43
CA VAL A 13 10.47 -30.27 23.00
C VAL A 13 11.45 -29.33 22.31
N MET A 14 12.60 -29.83 21.84
CA MET A 14 13.61 -29.04 21.12
C MET A 14 13.28 -28.84 19.63
N SER A 15 12.42 -29.69 19.05
CA SER A 15 11.81 -29.44 17.72
C SER A 15 10.57 -28.53 17.79
N LEU A 16 10.08 -28.23 19.00
CA LEU A 16 9.08 -27.22 19.27
C LEU A 16 9.68 -25.84 19.60
N VAL A 17 10.94 -25.59 19.21
CA VAL A 17 11.48 -24.22 19.16
C VAL A 17 10.72 -23.48 18.07
N LEU A 18 9.67 -22.81 18.53
CA LEU A 18 8.90 -21.73 17.93
C LEU A 18 9.44 -21.30 16.55
N LEU A 19 8.68 -21.63 15.51
CA LEU A 19 8.68 -20.89 14.25
C LEU A 19 8.20 -19.46 14.55
N SER A 20 9.04 -18.67 15.20
CA SER A 20 8.83 -17.23 15.32
C SER A 20 8.88 -16.68 13.90
N PRO A 21 7.86 -15.95 13.43
CA PRO A 21 7.93 -15.33 12.11
C PRO A 21 9.19 -14.46 12.05
N ALA A 22 9.94 -14.56 10.95
CA ALA A 22 11.11 -13.72 10.74
C ALA A 22 10.67 -12.25 10.85
N LEU A 23 11.33 -11.51 11.75
CA LEU A 23 11.13 -10.07 11.92
C LEU A 23 11.48 -9.39 10.59
N ALA A 24 10.58 -8.52 10.13
CA ALA A 24 10.72 -7.84 8.84
C ALA A 24 10.32 -6.38 8.96
N ASP A 25 10.82 -5.70 9.99
CA ASP A 25 10.46 -4.33 10.34
C ASP A 25 10.67 -3.35 9.18
N GLN A 26 9.73 -2.41 9.07
CA GLN A 26 9.68 -1.39 8.03
C GLN A 26 10.11 -0.06 8.63
N SER A 27 11.09 0.57 8.01
CA SER A 27 11.49 1.94 8.33
C SER A 27 10.70 2.92 7.44
N LEU A 28 9.87 3.75 8.06
CA LEU A 28 9.11 4.81 7.39
C LEU A 28 9.75 6.17 7.65
N THR A 29 10.10 6.90 6.60
CA THR A 29 10.48 8.31 6.73
C THR A 29 9.25 9.18 6.51
N LEU A 30 8.77 9.83 7.59
CA LEU A 30 7.62 10.73 7.56
C LEU A 30 8.10 12.18 7.51
N LYS A 31 7.61 12.93 6.54
CA LYS A 31 7.77 14.38 6.42
C LYS A 31 6.69 15.11 7.21
N ASN A 32 6.87 16.41 7.43
CA ASN A 32 5.80 17.25 7.98
C ASN A 32 4.53 17.18 7.11
N GLY A 33 3.36 17.11 7.73
CA GLY A 33 2.08 17.02 7.05
C GLY A 33 1.75 15.61 6.57
N PHE A 34 1.15 15.49 5.38
CA PHE A 34 0.61 14.23 4.88
C PHE A 34 1.66 13.37 4.15
N ASN A 35 1.70 12.08 4.51
CA ASN A 35 2.58 11.07 3.93
C ASN A 35 1.73 9.91 3.41
N PHE A 36 1.89 9.57 2.14
CA PHE A 36 1.09 8.54 1.46
C PHE A 36 1.90 7.25 1.42
N ILE A 37 1.52 6.27 2.25
CA ILE A 37 2.32 5.08 2.50
C ILE A 37 1.51 3.80 2.27
N SER A 38 2.25 2.71 2.09
CA SER A 38 1.76 1.34 2.23
C SER A 38 2.72 0.55 3.12
N PHE A 39 2.21 -0.47 3.80
CA PHE A 39 3.07 -1.34 4.61
C PHE A 39 3.66 -2.45 3.75
N ASN A 40 4.98 -2.64 3.76
CA ASN A 40 5.67 -3.67 2.98
C ASN A 40 5.91 -4.97 3.76
N GLN A 41 5.19 -5.13 4.87
CA GLN A 41 5.27 -6.24 5.81
C GLN A 41 3.87 -6.65 6.26
N SER A 42 3.72 -7.84 6.81
CA SER A 42 2.50 -8.22 7.52
C SER A 42 2.47 -7.53 8.89
N LEU A 43 1.33 -6.92 9.22
CA LEU A 43 1.14 -6.16 10.44
C LEU A 43 0.36 -6.95 11.48
N SER A 44 0.75 -6.80 12.74
CA SER A 44 -0.02 -7.27 13.91
C SER A 44 -0.52 -6.12 14.80
N LEU A 45 -0.19 -4.88 14.43
CA LEU A 45 -0.53 -3.68 15.18
C LEU A 45 -1.80 -3.01 14.66
N THR A 46 -2.60 -2.50 15.59
CA THR A 46 -3.78 -1.69 15.32
C THR A 46 -3.38 -0.27 14.91
N ALA A 47 -4.32 0.47 14.32
CA ALA A 47 -4.06 1.86 13.93
C ALA A 47 -3.75 2.76 15.15
N ALA A 48 -4.37 2.49 16.30
CA ALA A 48 -4.07 3.18 17.55
C ALA A 48 -2.65 2.88 18.05
N GLN A 49 -2.21 1.62 17.99
CA GLN A 49 -0.83 1.23 18.35
C GLN A 49 0.20 1.84 17.40
N PHE A 50 -0.10 1.94 16.10
CA PHE A 50 0.77 2.62 15.15
C PHE A 50 1.04 4.08 15.55
N LYS A 51 -0.01 4.82 15.92
CA LYS A 51 0.14 6.22 16.37
C LYS A 51 1.03 6.33 17.61
N GLN A 52 1.02 5.32 18.48
CA GLN A 52 1.84 5.30 19.68
C GLN A 52 3.32 5.02 19.40
N LEU A 53 3.70 4.56 18.20
CA LEU A 53 5.11 4.33 17.83
C LEU A 53 5.90 5.64 17.81
N ASN A 54 5.25 6.78 17.53
CA ASN A 54 5.88 8.09 17.57
C ASN A 54 4.86 9.19 17.84
N ALA A 55 5.10 10.02 18.86
CA ALA A 55 4.19 11.10 19.27
C ALA A 55 3.93 12.17 18.18
N SER A 56 4.80 12.28 17.17
CA SER A 56 4.59 13.17 16.04
C SER A 56 3.56 12.65 15.04
N ILE A 57 3.11 11.39 15.12
CA ILE A 57 2.02 10.88 14.29
C ILE A 57 0.69 11.42 14.85
N GLU A 58 0.17 12.47 14.23
CA GLU A 58 -1.10 13.08 14.62
C GLU A 58 -2.28 12.16 14.31
N ASP A 59 -2.27 11.59 13.10
CA ASP A 59 -3.35 10.71 12.67
C ASP A 59 -2.97 9.80 11.49
N VAL A 60 -3.79 8.76 11.30
CA VAL A 60 -3.72 7.84 10.17
C VAL A 60 -5.08 7.76 9.51
N TYR A 61 -5.11 7.95 8.20
CA TYR A 61 -6.34 7.90 7.41
C TYR A 61 -6.30 6.75 6.41
N LEU A 62 -7.46 6.14 6.20
CA LEU A 62 -7.74 5.20 5.11
C LEU A 62 -8.92 5.74 4.30
N TYR A 63 -8.75 5.91 2.99
CA TYR A 63 -9.89 6.28 2.15
C TYR A 63 -10.82 5.08 1.95
N SER A 64 -12.11 5.29 2.16
CA SER A 64 -13.17 4.32 1.91
C SER A 64 -13.92 4.71 0.63
N PRO A 65 -13.69 4.01 -0.50
CA PRO A 65 -14.41 4.29 -1.75
C PRO A 65 -15.92 4.08 -1.62
N ALA A 66 -16.35 3.18 -0.74
CA ALA A 66 -17.77 2.88 -0.53
C ALA A 66 -18.54 4.05 0.12
N SER A 67 -17.88 4.82 0.99
CA SER A 67 -18.48 5.98 1.65
C SER A 67 -18.03 7.32 1.06
N GLY A 68 -17.04 7.30 0.15
CA GLY A 68 -16.42 8.52 -0.39
C GLY A 68 -15.69 9.36 0.65
N SER A 69 -15.35 8.78 1.81
CA SER A 69 -14.82 9.48 2.98
C SER A 69 -13.58 8.80 3.56
N PHE A 70 -12.88 9.50 4.44
CA PHE A 70 -11.73 8.95 5.17
C PHE A 70 -12.17 8.35 6.50
N LEU A 71 -11.66 7.16 6.80
CA LEU A 71 -11.63 6.60 8.15
C LEU A 71 -10.38 7.12 8.86
N SER A 72 -10.51 7.47 10.14
CA SER A 72 -9.45 8.03 10.97
C SER A 72 -9.16 7.14 12.18
N ALA A 73 -7.88 6.96 12.48
CA ALA A 73 -7.45 6.27 13.69
C ALA A 73 -7.71 7.12 14.96
N GLY A 74 -7.59 8.44 14.87
CA GLY A 74 -7.86 9.39 15.94
C GLY A 74 -9.34 9.48 16.32
N GLU A 75 -10.23 9.32 15.34
CA GLU A 75 -11.68 9.27 15.56
C GLU A 75 -12.19 7.86 15.86
N GLY A 76 -11.31 6.85 15.85
CA GLY A 76 -11.64 5.45 16.14
C GLY A 76 -12.37 4.71 15.02
N THR A 77 -12.57 5.33 13.85
CA THR A 77 -13.24 4.71 12.69
C THR A 77 -12.31 3.81 11.87
N LEU A 78 -10.99 3.96 12.02
CA LEU A 78 -9.97 3.05 11.52
C LEU A 78 -9.33 2.27 12.67
N SER A 79 -9.64 0.99 12.79
CA SER A 79 -9.08 0.14 13.87
C SER A 79 -7.89 -0.72 13.40
N ASN A 80 -7.97 -1.26 12.19
CA ASN A 80 -7.03 -2.25 11.69
C ASN A 80 -6.15 -1.67 10.58
N LEU A 81 -4.89 -2.10 10.58
CA LEU A 81 -3.95 -1.84 9.50
C LEU A 81 -3.55 -3.17 8.87
N SER A 82 -3.29 -3.14 7.57
CA SER A 82 -2.88 -4.29 6.79
C SER A 82 -2.02 -3.87 5.61
N ALA A 83 -1.20 -4.80 5.13
CA ALA A 83 -0.63 -4.73 3.79
C ALA A 83 -1.76 -4.69 2.72
N GLY A 84 -1.42 -4.26 1.51
CA GLY A 84 -2.36 -4.14 0.40
C GLY A 84 -3.26 -2.90 0.42
N LYS A 85 -3.14 -2.05 1.45
CA LYS A 85 -3.96 -0.85 1.64
C LYS A 85 -3.08 0.39 1.64
N GLY A 86 -3.61 1.48 1.09
CA GLY A 86 -2.94 2.78 1.12
C GLY A 86 -3.42 3.59 2.32
N TYR A 87 -2.49 4.25 2.99
CA TYR A 87 -2.76 5.07 4.16
C TYR A 87 -2.17 6.46 4.00
N ILE A 88 -2.81 7.44 4.62
CA ILE A 88 -2.26 8.78 4.77
C ILE A 88 -1.88 8.96 6.23
N VAL A 89 -0.59 9.11 6.50
CA VAL A 89 -0.07 9.40 7.84
C VAL A 89 0.20 10.89 7.94
N LYS A 90 -0.50 11.56 8.86
CA LYS A 90 -0.27 12.96 9.18
C LYS A 90 0.75 13.08 10.29
N SER A 91 1.85 13.77 10.02
CA SER A 91 2.92 14.04 10.99
C SER A 91 2.96 15.51 11.36
N SER A 92 3.14 15.82 12.64
CA SER A 92 3.35 17.17 13.18
C SER A 92 4.82 17.60 13.23
N SER A 93 5.74 16.69 12.93
CA SER A 93 7.17 16.98 13.07
C SER A 93 7.62 18.02 12.06
N ALA A 94 8.31 19.06 12.52
CA ALA A 94 8.91 20.09 11.66
C ALA A 94 10.02 19.54 10.74
N SER A 95 10.65 18.43 11.13
CA SER A 95 11.72 17.75 10.39
C SER A 95 11.29 16.32 10.04
N ASN A 96 11.95 15.71 9.05
CA ASN A 96 11.71 14.30 8.74
C ASN A 96 12.00 13.42 9.97
N ILE A 97 11.08 12.49 10.27
CA ILE A 97 11.25 11.49 11.32
C ILE A 97 11.30 10.10 10.70
N THR A 98 11.99 9.19 11.38
CA THR A 98 12.00 7.78 11.02
C THR A 98 11.20 7.01 12.06
N VAL A 99 10.19 6.27 11.60
CA VAL A 99 9.34 5.40 12.42
C VAL A 99 9.64 3.96 12.03
N THR A 100 10.09 3.16 13.00
CA THR A 100 10.27 1.71 12.80
C THR A 100 8.95 1.02 13.13
N VAL A 101 8.39 0.34 12.16
CA VAL A 101 7.12 -0.37 12.28
C VAL A 101 7.41 -1.85 12.44
N PRO A 102 7.08 -2.47 13.58
CA PRO A 102 7.33 -3.89 13.77
C PRO A 102 6.41 -4.74 12.90
N GLY A 103 6.94 -5.81 12.32
CA GLY A 103 6.15 -6.71 11.48
C GLY A 103 6.85 -8.01 11.11
N SER A 104 6.15 -8.83 10.36
CA SER A 104 6.64 -10.11 9.85
C SER A 104 6.72 -10.11 8.32
N ALA A 105 7.46 -11.09 7.79
CA ALA A 105 7.64 -11.27 6.36
C ALA A 105 6.31 -11.19 5.58
N LEU A 106 6.32 -10.43 4.49
CA LEU A 106 5.14 -10.22 3.66
C LEU A 106 4.77 -11.49 2.89
N GLY A 107 3.51 -11.91 3.01
CA GLY A 107 2.95 -13.00 2.23
C GLY A 107 2.39 -12.56 0.87
N GLN A 108 1.44 -13.35 0.36
CA GLN A 108 0.58 -12.91 -0.74
C GLN A 108 -0.42 -11.87 -0.23
N ILE A 109 -0.67 -10.84 -1.03
CA ILE A 109 -1.67 -9.81 -0.75
C ILE A 109 -3.06 -10.26 -1.21
N GLY A 110 -3.12 -11.02 -2.31
CA GLY A 110 -4.35 -11.37 -2.99
C GLY A 110 -4.90 -10.21 -3.83
N ASN A 111 -6.14 -10.39 -4.29
CA ASN A 111 -6.84 -9.37 -5.06
C ASN A 111 -7.33 -8.22 -4.16
N ILE A 112 -7.08 -6.99 -4.59
CA ILE A 112 -7.62 -5.77 -3.99
C ILE A 112 -8.72 -5.24 -4.90
N THR A 113 -9.94 -5.09 -4.40
CA THR A 113 -11.02 -4.47 -5.17
C THR A 113 -10.80 -2.96 -5.29
N LEU A 114 -10.64 -2.47 -6.52
CA LEU A 114 -10.74 -1.05 -6.86
C LEU A 114 -12.18 -0.76 -7.31
N LYS A 115 -12.91 0.10 -6.61
CA LYS A 115 -14.27 0.52 -6.96
C LYS A 115 -14.27 1.53 -8.11
N ALA A 116 -15.40 1.72 -8.78
CA ALA A 116 -15.56 2.86 -9.68
C ALA A 116 -15.35 4.18 -8.90
N GLY A 117 -14.72 5.16 -9.53
CA GLY A 117 -14.27 6.39 -8.88
C GLY A 117 -12.90 6.26 -8.21
N PHE A 118 -12.63 7.11 -7.23
CA PHE A 118 -11.34 7.16 -6.55
C PHE A 118 -11.12 5.98 -5.60
N ASN A 119 -9.89 5.49 -5.55
CA ASN A 119 -9.42 4.49 -4.60
C ASN A 119 -8.04 4.89 -4.10
N LEU A 120 -7.77 4.78 -2.79
CA LEU A 120 -6.41 4.89 -2.26
C LEU A 120 -5.78 3.50 -2.21
N ALA A 121 -5.03 3.16 -3.25
CA ALA A 121 -4.38 1.86 -3.37
C ALA A 121 -2.96 1.92 -2.80
N GLY A 122 -2.62 0.98 -1.91
CA GLY A 122 -1.26 0.82 -1.38
C GLY A 122 -0.54 -0.32 -2.08
N PHE A 123 0.74 -0.10 -2.39
CA PHE A 123 1.61 -1.09 -3.01
C PHE A 123 2.61 -1.59 -1.98
N SER A 124 2.28 -2.71 -1.32
CA SER A 124 3.16 -3.33 -0.31
C SER A 124 4.44 -3.91 -0.91
N LYS A 125 4.41 -4.25 -2.20
CA LYS A 125 5.54 -4.70 -3.00
C LYS A 125 5.37 -4.18 -4.42
N MET A 126 6.46 -4.16 -5.18
CA MET A 126 6.48 -3.65 -6.54
C MET A 126 7.15 -4.67 -7.45
N PRO A 127 6.38 -5.44 -8.25
CA PRO A 127 6.92 -6.53 -9.04
C PRO A 127 7.61 -6.09 -10.34
N GLU A 128 7.39 -4.84 -10.75
CA GLU A 128 7.94 -4.27 -11.98
C GLU A 128 8.24 -2.78 -11.82
N THR A 129 9.13 -2.22 -12.65
CA THR A 129 9.28 -0.76 -12.75
C THR A 129 8.28 -0.24 -13.77
N VAL A 130 7.35 0.60 -13.32
CA VAL A 130 6.28 1.14 -14.16
C VAL A 130 5.97 2.58 -13.79
N LYS A 131 5.70 3.41 -14.79
CA LYS A 131 5.15 4.76 -14.62
C LYS A 131 3.63 4.79 -14.70
N PHE A 132 3.01 5.86 -14.21
CA PHE A 132 1.55 6.01 -14.29
C PHE A 132 1.04 5.94 -15.72
N SER A 133 1.66 6.64 -16.66
CA SER A 133 1.21 6.63 -18.07
C SER A 133 1.29 5.23 -18.69
N GLU A 134 2.33 4.47 -18.39
CA GLU A 134 2.56 3.10 -18.86
C GLU A 134 1.52 2.12 -18.28
N LEU A 135 1.18 2.25 -17.00
CA LEU A 135 0.13 1.43 -16.40
C LEU A 135 -1.25 1.78 -16.98
N MET A 136 -1.54 3.06 -17.14
CA MET A 136 -2.79 3.53 -17.74
C MET A 136 -2.91 3.11 -19.20
N ALA A 137 -1.81 3.06 -19.96
CA ALA A 137 -1.82 2.56 -21.34
C ALA A 137 -2.21 1.07 -21.40
N ARG A 138 -1.75 0.26 -20.42
CA ARG A 138 -2.09 -1.16 -20.30
C ARG A 138 -3.54 -1.42 -19.91
N TYR A 139 -4.13 -0.55 -19.08
CA TYR A 139 -5.45 -0.76 -18.49
C TYR A 139 -6.37 0.45 -18.74
N SER A 140 -7.20 0.34 -19.78
CA SER A 140 -8.12 1.40 -20.20
C SER A 140 -9.14 1.82 -19.15
N LYS A 141 -9.39 0.96 -18.16
CA LYS A 141 -10.33 1.23 -17.06
C LYS A 141 -9.79 2.20 -16.02
N ILE A 142 -8.49 2.49 -16.03
CA ILE A 142 -7.89 3.53 -15.22
C ILE A 142 -8.11 4.88 -15.91
N SER A 143 -8.87 5.75 -15.25
CA SER A 143 -9.19 7.10 -15.69
C SER A 143 -8.16 8.13 -15.21
N GLY A 144 -7.46 7.86 -14.10
CA GLY A 144 -6.39 8.72 -13.62
C GLY A 144 -5.62 8.13 -12.46
N MET A 145 -4.38 8.59 -12.29
CA MET A 145 -3.48 8.20 -11.20
C MET A 145 -2.84 9.44 -10.60
N TYR A 146 -2.75 9.47 -9.26
CA TYR A 146 -2.34 10.65 -8.51
C TYR A 146 -1.36 10.29 -7.40
N LYS A 147 -0.21 10.97 -7.38
CA LYS A 147 0.82 10.83 -6.33
C LYS A 147 0.95 12.15 -5.57
N TRP A 148 0.79 12.11 -4.26
CA TRP A 148 1.05 13.28 -3.42
C TRP A 148 2.53 13.67 -3.47
N SER A 149 2.80 14.94 -3.71
CA SER A 149 4.15 15.52 -3.62
C SER A 149 4.21 16.47 -2.43
N PRO A 150 4.79 16.05 -1.29
CA PRO A 150 4.98 16.94 -0.14
C PRO A 150 5.81 18.19 -0.48
N ALA A 151 6.73 18.08 -1.45
CA ALA A 151 7.57 19.19 -1.88
C ALA A 151 6.79 20.26 -2.65
N ALA A 152 5.77 19.85 -3.42
CA ALA A 152 4.94 20.76 -4.21
C ALA A 152 3.63 21.14 -3.52
N GLY A 153 3.24 20.42 -2.46
CA GLY A 153 1.95 20.63 -1.79
C GLY A 153 0.73 20.28 -2.65
N THR A 154 0.94 19.52 -3.74
CA THR A 154 -0.09 19.13 -4.71
C THR A 154 0.10 17.68 -5.14
N PHE A 155 -0.88 17.15 -5.87
CA PHE A 155 -0.78 15.86 -6.53
C PHE A 155 -0.14 15.99 -7.91
N LEU A 156 0.84 15.12 -8.18
CA LEU A 156 1.26 14.81 -9.55
C LEU A 156 0.18 13.94 -10.19
N GLN A 157 -0.32 14.34 -11.36
CA GLN A 157 -1.53 13.76 -11.96
C GLN A 157 -1.26 13.32 -13.39
N VAL A 158 -1.62 12.07 -13.67
CA VAL A 158 -1.72 11.53 -15.03
C VAL A 158 -3.16 11.09 -15.22
N VAL A 159 -3.84 11.63 -16.21
CA VAL A 159 -5.27 11.43 -16.44
C VAL A 159 -5.53 10.98 -17.87
N ARG A 160 -6.64 10.28 -18.07
CA ARG A 160 -7.17 10.01 -19.41
C ARG A 160 -8.20 11.06 -19.75
N ASN A 161 -7.96 11.80 -20.83
CA ASN A 161 -8.92 12.74 -21.35
C ASN A 161 -10.19 11.98 -21.78
N PRO A 162 -11.37 12.29 -21.20
CA PRO A 162 -12.59 11.53 -21.46
C PRO A 162 -13.11 11.71 -22.89
N SER A 163 -12.74 12.80 -23.56
CA SER A 163 -13.19 13.11 -24.92
C SER A 163 -12.29 12.50 -25.99
N THR A 164 -10.97 12.47 -25.76
CA THR A 164 -9.99 11.99 -26.76
C THR A 164 -9.43 10.61 -26.46
N GLY A 165 -9.55 10.13 -25.21
CA GLY A 165 -8.94 8.89 -24.74
C GLY A 165 -7.42 8.98 -24.52
N VAL A 166 -6.80 10.12 -24.84
CA VAL A 166 -5.36 10.36 -24.71
C VAL A 166 -4.98 10.45 -23.22
N ILE A 167 -3.81 9.90 -22.89
CA ILE A 167 -3.23 10.00 -21.55
C ILE A 167 -2.43 11.29 -21.48
N GLU A 168 -2.80 12.16 -20.55
CA GLU A 168 -2.25 13.50 -20.37
C GLU A 168 -1.61 13.60 -18.98
N GLN A 169 -0.40 14.13 -18.93
CA GLN A 169 0.26 14.51 -17.70
C GLN A 169 -0.05 15.97 -17.43
N LEU A 170 -0.81 16.26 -16.36
CA LEU A 170 -1.27 17.63 -16.11
C LEU A 170 -0.23 18.49 -15.40
N GLU A 171 0.52 17.91 -14.46
CA GLU A 171 1.50 18.63 -13.65
C GLU A 171 2.75 17.79 -13.38
N GLY A 172 3.92 18.44 -13.44
CA GLY A 172 5.19 17.86 -12.99
C GLY A 172 5.81 16.85 -13.95
N TYR A 173 5.96 15.60 -13.49
CA TYR A 173 6.57 14.49 -14.24
C TYR A 173 5.73 13.23 -14.04
N ASP A 174 5.84 12.29 -14.98
CA ASP A 174 5.19 10.98 -14.91
C ASP A 174 5.82 10.11 -13.79
N PRO A 175 5.13 9.88 -12.67
CA PRO A 175 5.74 9.22 -11.52
C PRO A 175 6.01 7.74 -11.77
N VAL A 176 7.19 7.29 -11.36
CA VAL A 176 7.50 5.85 -11.23
C VAL A 176 6.88 5.33 -9.93
N MET A 177 6.19 4.20 -10.01
CA MET A 177 5.60 3.53 -8.86
C MET A 177 6.66 2.79 -8.05
N ALA A 178 6.50 2.78 -6.73
CA ALA A 178 7.40 2.14 -5.78
C ALA A 178 6.62 1.35 -4.72
N ALA A 179 7.31 0.38 -4.11
CA ALA A 179 6.80 -0.32 -2.94
C ALA A 179 6.74 0.64 -1.73
N ALA A 180 5.93 0.28 -0.73
CA ALA A 180 5.70 1.05 0.48
C ALA A 180 5.06 2.44 0.27
N GLU A 181 4.55 2.72 -0.93
CA GLU A 181 3.81 3.94 -1.25
C GLU A 181 2.33 3.65 -1.55
N SER A 182 1.52 4.70 -1.52
CA SER A 182 0.12 4.63 -1.95
C SER A 182 -0.24 5.74 -2.94
N TYR A 183 -1.17 5.43 -3.83
CA TYR A 183 -1.61 6.33 -4.90
C TYR A 183 -3.13 6.37 -4.94
N PHE A 184 -3.67 7.52 -5.31
CA PHE A 184 -5.06 7.55 -5.74
C PHE A 184 -5.14 7.01 -7.16
N ILE A 185 -6.07 6.09 -7.38
CA ILE A 185 -6.39 5.52 -8.68
C ILE A 185 -7.89 5.76 -8.92
N ASN A 186 -8.19 6.53 -9.95
CA ASN A 186 -9.56 6.76 -10.39
C ASN A 186 -9.92 5.74 -11.47
N MET A 187 -10.98 4.98 -11.23
CA MET A 187 -11.43 3.90 -12.10
C MET A 187 -12.77 4.24 -12.76
N SER A 188 -12.90 3.93 -14.04
CA SER A 188 -14.18 4.01 -14.76
C SER A 188 -15.20 2.96 -14.31
N GLU A 189 -14.73 1.82 -13.80
CA GLU A 189 -15.54 0.72 -13.30
C GLU A 189 -14.78 -0.11 -12.25
N GLU A 190 -15.48 -0.94 -11.50
CA GLU A 190 -14.87 -1.80 -10.50
C GLU A 190 -13.98 -2.89 -11.14
N GLN A 191 -12.74 -3.00 -10.66
CA GLN A 191 -11.76 -3.99 -11.15
C GLN A 191 -10.90 -4.53 -10.00
N PRO A 192 -10.51 -5.82 -10.02
CA PRO A 192 -9.49 -6.35 -9.12
C PRO A 192 -8.10 -5.82 -9.50
N LEU A 193 -7.34 -5.38 -8.51
CA LEU A 193 -5.90 -5.12 -8.59
C LEU A 193 -5.15 -6.31 -7.98
N ASN A 194 -4.15 -6.84 -8.67
CA ASN A 194 -3.22 -7.85 -8.14
C ASN A 194 -1.79 -7.50 -8.53
N TYR A 195 -0.86 -7.74 -7.61
CA TYR A 195 0.58 -7.56 -7.83
C TYR A 195 1.40 -8.63 -7.08
N ASP A 196 0.83 -9.82 -6.88
CA ASP A 196 1.53 -10.97 -6.30
C ASP A 196 2.47 -11.67 -7.30
N GLY A 197 2.24 -11.49 -8.59
CA GLY A 197 3.04 -12.05 -9.68
C GLY A 197 4.24 -11.19 -10.07
N SER A 198 4.67 -11.29 -11.33
CA SER A 198 5.78 -10.52 -11.91
C SER A 198 5.37 -9.17 -12.51
N SER A 199 4.08 -8.84 -12.49
CA SER A 199 3.53 -7.59 -13.00
C SER A 199 2.30 -7.17 -12.22
N ILE A 200 1.92 -5.90 -12.37
CA ILE A 200 0.67 -5.33 -11.88
C ILE A 200 -0.44 -5.67 -12.88
N ILE A 201 -1.51 -6.26 -12.37
CA ILE A 201 -2.72 -6.62 -13.11
C ILE A 201 -3.91 -5.84 -12.55
N VAL A 202 -4.64 -5.15 -13.43
CA VAL A 202 -5.91 -4.48 -13.10
C VAL A 202 -7.01 -5.06 -13.99
N GLY A 203 -7.91 -5.82 -13.40
CA GLY A 203 -8.94 -6.58 -14.10
C GLY A 203 -8.46 -7.92 -14.60
N THR A 204 -8.87 -8.29 -15.81
CA THR A 204 -8.28 -9.41 -16.55
C THR A 204 -6.90 -9.04 -17.09
N ALA A 205 -6.06 -10.03 -17.41
CA ALA A 205 -4.75 -9.80 -18.02
C ALA A 205 -4.84 -8.77 -19.18
N PRO A 206 -3.83 -7.89 -19.34
CA PRO A 206 -3.93 -6.71 -20.19
C PRO A 206 -4.29 -7.11 -21.63
N GLN A 207 -5.27 -6.42 -22.22
CA GLN A 207 -5.56 -6.59 -23.63
C GLN A 207 -4.44 -5.92 -24.42
N ALA A 208 -3.75 -6.68 -25.28
CA ALA A 208 -2.76 -6.14 -26.19
C ALA A 208 -3.39 -4.97 -26.96
N GLN A 209 -2.84 -3.77 -26.80
CA GLN A 209 -3.29 -2.60 -27.52
C GLN A 209 -3.08 -2.88 -29.01
N LYS A 210 -4.17 -2.97 -29.79
CA LYS A 210 -4.07 -3.03 -31.26
C LYS A 210 -3.36 -1.75 -31.70
N ILE A 211 -2.13 -1.89 -32.14
CA ILE A 211 -1.45 -0.86 -32.93
C ILE A 211 -2.24 -0.79 -34.24
N ILE A 212 -2.96 0.30 -34.45
CA ILE A 212 -3.59 0.65 -35.73
C ILE A 212 -2.63 1.61 -36.43
#